data_AF-A0A9W5PJI0-F1
#
_entry.id   AF-A0A9W5PJI0-F1
#
_cell.length_a   1.000
_cell.length_b   1.000
_cell.length_c   1.000
_cell.angle_alpha   90.00
_cell.angle_beta   90.00
_cell.angle_gamma   90.00
#
_symmetry.space_group_name_H-M   'P 1'
#
loop_
_entity.id
_entity.type
_entity.pdbx_description
1 polymer ?
#
loop_
_entity_poly.entity_id
_entity_poly.type
_entity_poly.pdbx_seq_one_letter_code
_entity_poly.pdbx_strand_id
1 'polypeptide(L)'
;MNKKEFEDTVQNFSLFLSSRGRKLSTIKRYVYDIEDFGRWLQESNRFQEKDLWEKIGKEDFEVYFQELALKRKYGYKTIHQLYCY
;
A
#
# COMPACT_ATOMS: atom_id res chain seq x y z
N MET A 1 0.62 9.92 11.09
CA MET A 1 1.89 9.74 10.34
C MET A 1 2.11 10.96 9.47
N ASN A 2 3.35 11.45 9.30
CA ASN A 2 3.60 12.56 8.38
C ASN A 2 4.03 12.06 6.99
N LYS A 3 3.92 12.90 5.96
CA LYS A 3 4.22 12.51 4.57
C LYS A 3 5.65 11.97 4.41
N LYS A 4 6.60 12.56 5.13
CA LYS A 4 8.02 12.17 5.07
C LYS A 4 8.25 10.79 5.67
N GLU A 5 7.62 10.49 6.80
CA GLU A 5 7.68 9.18 7.47
C GLU A 5 7.14 8.05 6.56
N PHE A 6 6.09 8.35 5.79
CA PHE A 6 5.57 7.42 4.78
C PHE A 6 6.56 7.21 3.62
N GLU A 7 7.11 8.30 3.07
CA GLU A 7 8.12 8.24 2.00
C GLU A 7 9.37 7.47 2.43
N ASP A 8 9.85 7.70 3.66
CA ASP A 8 10.97 6.98 4.26
C ASP A 8 10.64 5.48 4.40
N THR A 9 9.42 5.14 4.81
CA THR A 9 8.95 3.73 4.90
C THR A 9 8.97 3.05 3.53
N VAL A 10 8.46 3.71 2.48
CA VAL A 10 8.45 3.20 1.10
C VAL A 10 9.88 3.00 0.58
N GLN A 11 10.77 3.97 0.83
CA GLN A 11 12.18 3.88 0.43
C GLN A 11 12.90 2.73 1.15
N ASN A 12 12.72 2.61 2.46
CA ASN A 12 13.30 1.52 3.25
C ASN A 12 12.81 0.15 2.78
N PHE A 13 11.52 0.03 2.44
CA PHE A 13 10.97 -1.21 1.89
C PHE A 13 11.54 -1.53 0.50
N SER A 14 11.70 -0.54 -0.37
CA SER A 14 12.34 -0.70 -1.68
C SER A 14 13.79 -1.20 -1.55
N LEU A 15 14.57 -0.62 -0.64
CA LEU A 15 15.94 -1.05 -0.33
C LEU A 15 15.97 -2.47 0.24
N PHE A 16 15.03 -2.80 1.13
CA PHE A 16 14.87 -4.16 1.66
C PHE A 16 14.65 -5.18 0.54
N LEU A 17 13.70 -4.93 -0.37
CA LEU A 17 13.44 -5.82 -1.50
C LEU A 17 14.65 -5.95 -2.44
N SER A 18 15.35 -4.85 -2.67
CA SER A 18 16.59 -4.82 -3.47
C SER A 18 17.67 -5.70 -2.84
N SER A 19 17.89 -5.59 -1.53
CA SER A 19 18.84 -6.43 -0.78
C SER A 19 18.49 -7.92 -0.79
N ARG A 20 17.20 -8.26 -1.01
CA ARG A 20 16.71 -9.63 -1.19
C ARG A 20 16.81 -10.13 -2.63
N GLY A 21 17.41 -9.36 -3.54
CA GLY A 21 17.61 -9.72 -4.94
C GLY A 21 16.32 -9.72 -5.77
N ARG A 22 15.28 -9.00 -5.35
CA ARG A 22 14.05 -8.87 -6.15
C ARG A 22 14.32 -8.09 -7.43
N LYS A 23 13.66 -8.48 -8.52
CA LYS A 23 13.74 -7.78 -9.81
C LYS A 23 13.21 -6.35 -9.66
N LEU A 24 13.84 -5.40 -10.36
CA LEU A 24 13.43 -3.99 -10.35
C LEU A 24 11.95 -3.79 -10.75
N SER A 25 11.44 -4.59 -11.69
CA SER A 25 10.01 -4.55 -12.07
C SER A 25 9.08 -4.92 -10.93
N THR A 26 9.45 -5.92 -10.12
CA THR A 26 8.70 -6.32 -8.91
C THR A 26 8.75 -5.24 -7.86
N ILE A 27 9.92 -4.64 -7.62
CA ILE A 27 10.08 -3.54 -6.66
C ILE A 27 9.22 -2.34 -7.07
N LYS A 28 9.29 -1.93 -8.35
CA LYS A 28 8.45 -0.85 -8.90
C LYS A 28 6.96 -1.13 -8.72
N ARG A 29 6.54 -2.39 -8.90
CA ARG A 29 5.15 -2.78 -8.71
C ARG A 29 4.71 -2.62 -7.25
N TYR A 30 5.49 -3.13 -6.30
CA TYR A 30 5.17 -3.00 -4.88
C TYR A 30 5.21 -1.54 -4.40
N VAL A 31 6.17 -0.74 -4.86
CA VAL A 31 6.20 0.69 -4.56
C VAL A 31 4.93 1.36 -5.06
N TYR A 32 4.51 1.09 -6.29
CA TYR A 32 3.26 1.62 -6.84
C TYR A 32 2.04 1.22 -6.02
N ASP A 33 1.94 -0.04 -5.61
CA ASP A 33 0.82 -0.56 -4.83
C ASP A 33 0.78 0.10 -3.42
N ILE A 34 1.93 0.29 -2.77
CA ILE A 34 2.01 0.99 -1.47
C ILE A 34 1.70 2.47 -1.61
N GLU A 35 2.21 3.15 -2.63
CA GLU A 35 1.89 4.55 -2.91
C GLU A 35 0.39 4.75 -3.19
N ASP A 36 -0.25 3.77 -3.83
CA ASP A 36 -1.69 3.78 -4.05
C ASP A 36 -2.49 3.67 -2.76
N PHE A 37 -2.08 2.76 -1.88
CA PHE A 37 -2.64 2.66 -0.54
C PHE A 37 -2.41 3.94 0.27
N GLY A 38 -1.25 4.57 0.15
CA GLY A 38 -0.96 5.87 0.76
C GLY A 38 -1.91 6.98 0.30
N ARG A 39 -2.24 7.04 -1.00
CA ARG A 39 -3.25 7.97 -1.52
C ARG A 39 -4.63 7.69 -0.94
N TRP A 40 -5.02 6.42 -0.85
CA TRP A 40 -6.29 6.03 -0.22
C TRP A 40 -6.37 6.42 1.26
N LEU A 41 -5.28 6.26 2.02
CA LEU A 41 -5.19 6.71 3.41
C LEU A 41 -5.36 8.23 3.56
N GLN A 42 -4.89 9.01 2.58
CA GLN A 42 -5.09 10.46 2.55
C GLN A 42 -6.55 10.81 2.24
N GLU A 43 -7.14 10.17 1.24
CA GLU A 43 -8.55 10.37 0.85
C GLU A 43 -9.54 9.98 1.96
N SER A 44 -9.21 8.94 2.74
CA SER A 44 -9.99 8.50 3.90
C SER A 44 -9.72 9.30 5.18
N ASN A 45 -8.86 10.32 5.14
CA ASN A 45 -8.43 11.16 6.27
C ASN A 45 -7.71 10.40 7.41
N ARG A 46 -7.29 9.16 7.16
CA ARG A 46 -6.62 8.29 8.14
C ARG A 46 -5.12 8.49 8.22
N PHE A 47 -4.54 9.09 7.20
CA PHE A 47 -3.11 9.38 7.15
C PHE A 47 -2.60 10.19 8.37
N GLN A 48 -3.48 11.02 8.95
CA GLN A 48 -3.19 11.86 10.12
C GLN A 48 -3.23 11.11 11.46
N GLU A 49 -3.69 9.85 11.48
CA GLU A 49 -3.74 9.07 12.71
C GLU A 49 -2.33 8.85 13.28
N LYS A 50 -2.21 9.01 14.60
CA LYS A 50 -1.01 8.60 15.34
C LYS A 50 -0.95 7.08 15.38
N ASP A 51 0.26 6.54 15.21
CA ASP A 51 0.54 5.10 15.25
C ASP A 51 -0.28 4.33 14.20
N LEU A 52 -0.48 4.94 13.03
CA LEU A 52 -1.30 4.40 11.95
C LEU A 52 -0.90 2.97 11.58
N TRP A 53 0.40 2.68 11.48
CA TRP A 53 0.89 1.34 11.14
C TRP A 53 0.52 0.28 12.18
N GLU A 54 0.37 0.65 13.45
CA GLU A 54 -0.05 -0.25 14.52
C GLU A 54 -1.56 -0.47 14.55
N LYS A 55 -2.32 0.46 13.96
CA LYS A 55 -3.78 0.45 13.92
C LYS A 55 -4.35 -0.13 12.64
N ILE A 56 -3.59 -0.11 11.54
CA ILE A 56 -4.02 -0.71 10.28
C ILE A 56 -4.25 -2.20 10.50
N GLY A 57 -5.50 -2.61 10.36
CA GLY A 57 -5.94 -3.98 10.56
C GLY A 57 -6.51 -4.60 9.29
N LYS A 58 -6.92 -5.87 9.40
CA LYS A 58 -7.54 -6.64 8.31
C LYS A 58 -8.76 -5.94 7.72
N GLU A 59 -9.58 -5.33 8.56
CA GLU A 59 -10.81 -4.61 8.18
C GLU A 59 -10.49 -3.43 7.25
N ASP A 60 -9.37 -2.74 7.47
CA ASP A 60 -8.95 -1.61 6.65
C ASP A 60 -8.55 -2.05 5.25
N PHE A 61 -7.87 -3.18 5.15
CA PHE A 61 -7.57 -3.81 3.86
C PHE A 61 -8.83 -4.26 3.15
N GLU A 62 -9.82 -4.81 3.86
CA GLU A 62 -11.11 -5.19 3.26
C GLU A 62 -11.83 -3.97 2.68
N VAL A 63 -11.87 -2.85 3.40
CA VAL A 63 -12.46 -1.59 2.90
C VAL A 63 -11.69 -1.07 1.68
N TYR A 64 -10.35 -1.04 1.76
CA TYR A 64 -9.51 -0.62 0.64
C TYR A 64 -9.74 -1.47 -0.62
N PHE A 65 -9.75 -2.81 -0.48
CA PHE A 65 -9.98 -3.72 -1.60
C PHE A 65 -11.39 -3.61 -2.17
N GLN A 66 -12.41 -3.37 -1.34
CA GLN A 66 -13.75 -3.09 -1.80
C GLN A 66 -13.80 -1.79 -2.62
N GLU A 67 -13.10 -0.74 -2.20
CA GLU A 67 -13.02 0.49 -2.99
C GLU A 67 -12.30 0.30 -4.32
N LEU A 68 -11.19 -0.45 -4.35
CA LEU A 68 -10.52 -0.80 -5.60
C LEU A 68 -11.45 -1.56 -6.56
N ALA A 69 -12.25 -2.50 -6.04
CA ALA A 69 -13.21 -3.27 -6.81
C ALA A 69 -14.36 -2.41 -7.35
N LEU A 70 -14.98 -1.60 -6.47
CA LEU A 70 -16.23 -0.90 -6.75
C LEU A 70 -16.02 0.45 -7.43
N LYS A 71 -15.09 1.27 -6.92
CA LYS A 71 -14.84 2.63 -7.43
C LYS A 71 -13.89 2.61 -8.62
N ARG A 72 -12.85 1.78 -8.58
CA ARG A 72 -11.80 1.76 -9.62
C ARG A 72 -11.97 0.63 -10.64
N LYS A 73 -12.98 -0.23 -10.47
CA LYS A 73 -13.32 -1.36 -11.36
C LYS A 73 -12.13 -2.30 -11.61
N TYR A 74 -11.28 -2.49 -10.60
CA TYR A 74 -10.16 -3.42 -10.72
C TYR A 74 -10.71 -4.84 -10.90
N GLY A 75 -10.15 -5.57 -11.88
CA GLY A 75 -10.51 -6.96 -12.08
C GLY A 75 -10.04 -7.84 -10.92
N TYR A 76 -10.74 -8.95 -10.69
CA TYR A 76 -10.44 -9.91 -9.62
C TYR A 76 -8.97 -10.34 -9.59
N LYS A 77 -8.33 -10.56 -10.76
CA LYS A 77 -6.91 -10.91 -10.86
C LYS A 77 -5.98 -9.84 -10.25
N THR A 78 -6.30 -8.56 -10.44
CA THR A 78 -5.51 -7.44 -9.91
C THR A 78 -5.66 -7.35 -8.39
N ILE A 79 -6.88 -7.55 -7.87
CA ILE A 79 -7.15 -7.57 -6.42
C ILE A 79 -6.48 -8.76 -5.76
N HIS A 80 -6.57 -9.95 -6.37
CA HIS A 80 -5.95 -11.17 -5.84
C HIS A 80 -4.42 -11.06 -5.79
N GLN A 81 -3.79 -10.43 -6.80
CA GLN A 81 -2.36 -10.14 -6.76
C GLN A 81 -1.99 -9.23 -5.58
N LEU A 82 -2.80 -8.21 -5.27
CA LEU A 82 -2.56 -7.34 -4.11
C LEU A 82 -2.75 -8.08 -2.77
N TYR A 83 -3.66 -9.04 -2.68
CA TYR A 83 -3.97 -9.77 -1.45
C TYR A 83 -2.96 -10.88 -1.11
N CYS A 84 -2.36 -11.51 -2.12
CA CYS A 84 -1.48 -12.67 -1.94
C CYS A 84 0.02 -12.33 -1.85
N TYR A 85 0.41 -11.07 -2.01
CA TYR A 85 1.78 -10.59 -1.81
C TYR A 85 1.95 -9.95 -0.43
#